data_AF-A0A3R6UTY2-F1
#
_entry.id   AF-A0A3R6UTY2-F1
#
_cell.length_a   1.000
_cell.length_b   1.000
_cell.length_c   1.000
_cell.angle_alpha   90.00
_cell.angle_beta   90.00
_cell.angle_gamma   90.00
#
_symmetry.space_group_name_H-M   'P 1'
#
loop_
_entity.id
_entity.type
_entity.pdbx_description
1 polymer ?
#
loop_
_entity_poly.entity_id
_entity_poly.type
_entity_poly.pdbx_seq_one_letter_code
_entity_poly.pdbx_strand_id
1 'polypeptide(L)'
;MEQIKEAVYLINDERYLHLRENGAGVGFATYNKVTGEPLESGQISEKNLPPDGQNTIPAARNWYLFELSDDDRKAIQQESVKILENIPQAGIGRRRIWEPETLPKDIRLINSH
;
A
#
# COMPACT_ATOMS: atom_id res chain seq x y z
N MET A 1 18.50 5.84 10.75
CA MET A 1 17.93 6.03 9.40
C MET A 1 16.43 5.92 9.56
N GLU A 2 15.65 6.88 9.07
CA GLU A 2 14.19 6.73 9.09
C GLU A 2 13.81 5.50 8.27
N GLN A 3 13.03 4.62 8.89
CA GLN A 3 12.52 3.44 8.23
C GLN A 3 11.46 3.89 7.22
N ILE A 4 11.70 3.59 5.94
CA ILE A 4 10.74 3.88 4.87
C ILE A 4 9.52 2.99 5.11
N LYS A 5 8.42 3.58 5.60
CA LYS A 5 7.16 2.88 5.90
C LYS A 5 6.28 2.68 4.68
N GLU A 6 6.70 3.17 3.52
CA GLU A 6 5.92 3.15 2.29
C GLU A 6 6.83 3.19 1.06
N ALA A 7 6.57 2.33 0.08
CA ALA A 7 7.29 2.34 -1.18
C ALA A 7 6.38 1.95 -2.36
N VAL A 8 6.79 2.37 -3.55
CA VAL A 8 6.14 1.97 -4.80
C VAL A 8 7.18 1.31 -5.69
N TYR A 9 6.76 0.25 -6.36
CA TYR A 9 7.56 -0.48 -7.33
C TYR A 9 6.80 -0.61 -8.63
N LEU A 10 7.49 -0.45 -9.75
CA LEU A 10 6.97 -0.80 -11.07
C LEU A 10 7.40 -2.22 -11.42
N ILE A 11 6.41 -3.08 -11.66
CA ILE A 11 6.59 -4.49 -12.01
C ILE A 11 6.36 -4.66 -13.51
N ASN A 12 7.33 -5.26 -14.18
CA ASN A 12 7.31 -5.61 -15.61
C ASN A 12 6.96 -4.45 -16.56
N ASP A 13 7.22 -3.21 -16.14
CA ASP A 13 6.78 -1.98 -16.83
C ASP A 13 5.27 -1.86 -17.04
N GLU A 14 4.46 -2.67 -16.34
CA GLU A 14 3.02 -2.82 -16.59
C GLU A 14 2.16 -2.43 -15.40
N ARG A 15 2.65 -2.64 -14.17
CA ARG A 15 1.83 -2.50 -12.95
C ARG A 15 2.62 -1.85 -11.83
N TYR A 16 2.00 -0.91 -11.12
CA TYR A 16 2.56 -0.39 -9.88
C TYR A 16 2.15 -1.29 -8.71
N LEU A 17 3.10 -1.62 -7.85
CA LEU A 17 2.91 -2.23 -6.54
C LEU A 17 3.19 -1.18 -5.47
N HIS A 18 2.17 -0.87 -4.69
CA HIS A 18 2.26 0.00 -3.53
C HIS A 18 2.33 -0.86 -2.26
N LEU A 19 3.35 -0.62 -1.43
CA LEU A 19 3.52 -1.27 -0.14
C LEU A 19 3.53 -0.23 0.96
N ARG A 20 2.80 -0.48 2.04
CA ARG A 20 2.75 0.40 3.20
C ARG A 20 2.69 -0.40 4.49
N GLU A 21 3.65 -0.16 5.36
CA GLU A 21 3.68 -0.73 6.70
C GLU A 21 2.53 -0.16 7.54
N ASN A 22 1.86 -1.05 8.26
CA ASN A 22 0.77 -0.74 9.17
C ASN A 22 0.88 -1.59 10.45
N GLY A 23 0.04 -1.33 11.45
CA GLY A 23 0.09 -2.04 12.74
C GLY A 23 -0.29 -3.53 12.71
N ALA A 24 -0.46 -4.11 11.52
CA ALA A 24 -0.75 -5.54 11.31
C ALA A 24 0.19 -6.18 10.27
N GLY A 25 1.28 -5.50 9.90
CA GLY A 25 2.25 -5.94 8.88
C GLY A 25 2.37 -4.93 7.74
N VAL A 26 2.20 -5.40 6.49
CA VAL A 26 2.30 -4.54 5.30
C VAL A 26 1.07 -4.71 4.42
N GLY A 27 0.32 -3.61 4.24
CA GLY A 27 -0.72 -3.54 3.23
C GLY A 27 -0.12 -3.40 1.83
N PHE A 28 -0.73 -4.04 0.84
CA PHE A 28 -0.34 -3.89 -0.55
C PHE A 28 -1.53 -3.57 -1.45
N ALA A 29 -1.26 -2.86 -2.53
CA ALA A 29 -2.20 -2.66 -3.63
C ALA A 29 -1.45 -2.60 -4.95
N THR A 30 -2.04 -3.14 -6.01
CA THR A 30 -1.51 -3.03 -7.36
C THR A 30 -2.42 -2.24 -8.28
N TYR A 31 -1.81 -1.50 -9.19
CA TYR A 31 -2.49 -0.63 -10.14
C TYR A 31 -1.97 -0.87 -11.54
N ASN A 32 -2.85 -0.86 -12.54
CA ASN A 32 -2.44 -0.84 -13.93
C ASN A 32 -1.68 0.46 -14.23
N LYS A 33 -0.49 0.39 -14.82
CA LYS A 33 0.33 1.58 -15.13
C LYS A 33 -0.37 2.53 -16.11
N VAL A 34 -1.10 1.98 -17.07
CA VAL A 34 -1.74 2.73 -18.16
C VAL A 34 -3.07 3.31 -17.73
N THR A 35 -3.95 2.50 -17.14
CA THR A 35 -5.31 2.93 -16.79
C THR A 35 -5.43 3.48 -15.36
N GLY A 36 -4.48 3.15 -14.48
CA GLY A 36 -4.55 3.47 -13.05
C GLY A 36 -5.57 2.62 -12.28
N GLU A 37 -6.23 1.67 -12.92
CA GLU A 37 -7.24 0.85 -12.26
C GLU A 37 -6.60 -0.07 -11.22
N PRO A 38 -7.23 -0.21 -10.02
CA PRO A 38 -6.78 -1.17 -9.03
C PRO A 38 -6.98 -2.58 -9.58
N LEU A 39 -5.95 -3.42 -9.43
CA LEU A 39 -5.95 -4.80 -9.91
C LEU A 39 -6.11 -5.77 -8.74
N GLU A 40 -5.32 -5.56 -7.68
CA GLU A 40 -5.29 -6.43 -6.50
C GLU A 40 -5.00 -5.59 -5.26
N SER A 41 -5.48 -6.03 -4.10
CA SER A 41 -5.11 -5.46 -2.81
C SER A 41 -5.17 -6.51 -1.72
N GLY A 42 -4.34 -6.39 -0.71
CA GLY A 42 -4.35 -7.31 0.42
C GLY A 42 -3.41 -6.89 1.55
N GLN A 43 -3.16 -7.84 2.44
CA GLN A 43 -2.34 -7.65 3.64
C GLN A 43 -1.32 -8.78 3.75
N ILE A 44 -0.05 -8.43 3.91
CA ILE A 44 1.02 -9.35 4.29
C ILE A 44 1.15 -9.29 5.81
N SER A 45 0.87 -10.41 6.47
CA SER A 45 0.92 -10.50 7.93
C SER A 45 2.34 -10.39 8.47
N GLU A 46 2.49 -9.85 9.69
CA GLU A 46 3.78 -9.78 10.40
C GLU A 46 4.48 -11.14 10.53
N LYS A 47 3.73 -12.25 10.54
CA LYS A 47 4.28 -13.61 10.59
C LYS A 47 5.13 -13.96 9.37
N ASN A 48 4.91 -13.27 8.25
CA ASN A 48 5.61 -13.46 7.00
C ASN A 48 6.71 -12.40 6.79
N LEU A 49 6.95 -11.56 7.79
CA LEU A 49 7.88 -10.44 7.76
C LEU A 49 8.99 -10.63 8.81
N PRO A 50 10.12 -9.92 8.68
CA PRO A 50 11.20 -9.99 9.64
C PRO A 50 10.71 -9.60 11.06
N PRO A 51 11.01 -10.42 12.09
CA PRO A 51 10.51 -10.19 13.45
C PRO A 51 11.15 -8.98 14.13
N ASP A 52 12.30 -8.52 13.63
CA ASP A 52 12.99 -7.32 14.11
C ASP A 52 12.44 -6.02 13.50
N GLY A 53 11.44 -6.14 12.62
CA GLY A 53 10.84 -5.03 11.88
C GLY A 53 11.80 -4.31 10.94
N GLN A 54 13.02 -4.84 10.72
CA GLN A 54 13.98 -4.24 9.80
C GLN A 54 13.71 -4.72 8.38
N ASN A 55 13.88 -3.83 7.40
CA ASN A 55 13.67 -4.16 5.99
C ASN A 55 12.27 -4.73 5.68
N THR A 56 11.26 -4.33 6.45
CA THR A 56 9.86 -4.78 6.32
C THR A 56 9.32 -4.57 4.90
N ILE A 57 9.51 -3.39 4.31
CA ILE A 57 9.05 -3.10 2.94
C ILE A 57 9.79 -3.95 1.88
N PRO A 58 11.13 -4.05 1.86
CA PRO A 58 11.84 -4.99 0.99
C PRO A 58 11.41 -6.46 1.15
N ALA A 59 11.13 -6.91 2.38
CA ALA A 59 10.67 -8.26 2.64
C ALA A 59 9.26 -8.49 2.09
N ALA A 60 8.34 -7.55 2.34
CA ALA A 60 6.99 -7.58 1.79
C ALA A 60 6.98 -7.58 0.26
N ARG A 61 7.89 -6.81 -0.37
CA ARG A 61 8.08 -6.81 -1.83
C ARG A 61 8.46 -8.20 -2.34
N ASN A 62 9.44 -8.84 -1.71
CA ASN A 62 9.85 -10.18 -2.12
C ASN A 62 8.72 -11.19 -1.89
N TRP A 63 8.03 -11.11 -0.75
CA TRP A 63 6.88 -11.95 -0.46
C TRP A 63 5.80 -11.84 -1.54
N TYR A 64 5.44 -10.60 -1.92
CA TYR A 64 4.49 -10.38 -3.00
C TYR A 64 4.96 -11.02 -4.31
N LEU A 65 6.21 -10.78 -4.72
CA LEU A 65 6.77 -11.30 -5.98
C LEU A 65 6.92 -12.83 -6.04
N PHE A 66 7.04 -13.52 -4.90
CA PHE A 66 7.28 -14.97 -4.88
C PHE A 66 6.05 -15.78 -4.50
N GLU A 67 5.19 -15.25 -3.62
CA GLU A 67 4.08 -16.01 -3.03
C GLU A 67 2.71 -15.56 -3.54
N LEU A 68 2.58 -14.29 -3.98
CA LEU A 68 1.28 -13.71 -4.37
C LEU A 68 1.18 -13.41 -5.86
N SER A 69 2.29 -13.07 -6.50
CA SER A 69 2.31 -12.74 -7.92
C SER A 69 2.36 -14.00 -8.77
N ASP A 70 1.33 -14.20 -9.60
CA ASP A 70 1.28 -15.26 -10.62
C ASP A 70 2.15 -14.96 -11.87
N ASP A 71 2.81 -13.80 -11.94
CA ASP A 71 3.65 -13.45 -13.09
C ASP A 71 5.08 -13.99 -12.89
N ASP A 72 5.48 -14.93 -13.76
CA ASP A 72 6.83 -15.49 -13.76
C ASP A 72 7.91 -14.43 -14.06
N ARG A 73 7.53 -13.31 -14.71
CA ARG A 73 8.42 -12.18 -14.93
C ARG A 73 8.51 -11.35 -13.66
N LYS A 74 9.74 -11.09 -13.20
CA LYS A 74 10.03 -10.39 -11.94
C LYS A 74 10.88 -9.15 -12.14
N ALA A 75 10.75 -8.50 -13.30
CA ALA A 75 11.43 -7.23 -13.54
C ALA A 75 10.81 -6.17 -12.62
N ILE A 76 11.64 -5.56 -11.79
CA ILE A 76 11.17 -4.61 -10.78
C ILE A 76 12.05 -3.38 -10.74
N GLN A 77 11.41 -2.22 -10.66
CA GLN A 77 12.04 -0.92 -10.50
C GLN A 77 11.39 -0.21 -9.31
N GLN A 78 12.19 0.43 -8.46
CA GLN A 78 11.64 1.28 -7.41
C GLN A 78 11.22 2.63 -7.99
N GLU A 79 10.01 3.05 -7.66
CA GLU A 79 9.43 4.32 -8.10
C GLU A 79 9.14 5.24 -6.92
N SER A 80 8.97 6.52 -7.21
CA SER A 80 8.52 7.50 -6.21
C SER A 80 7.06 7.28 -5.87
N VAL A 81 6.72 7.32 -4.57
CA VAL A 81 5.32 7.27 -4.10
C VAL A 81 4.45 8.36 -4.76
N LYS A 82 5.06 9.49 -5.13
CA LYS A 82 4.38 10.59 -5.84
C LYS A 82 3.78 10.17 -7.18
N ILE A 83 4.26 9.08 -7.80
CA ILE A 83 3.70 8.61 -9.08
C ILE A 83 2.23 8.21 -8.94
N LEU A 84 1.83 7.77 -7.74
CA LEU A 84 0.46 7.39 -7.43
C LEU A 84 -0.46 8.59 -7.18
N GLU A 85 0.08 9.82 -7.07
CA GLU A 85 -0.77 11.04 -7.03
C GLU A 85 -1.55 11.22 -8.34
N ASN A 86 -1.00 10.71 -9.45
CA ASN A 86 -1.65 10.70 -10.76
C ASN A 86 -2.65 9.54 -10.93
N ILE A 87 -2.77 8.66 -9.94
CA ILE A 87 -3.73 7.55 -9.91
C ILE A 87 -4.80 7.87 -8.87
N PRO A 88 -5.96 8.43 -9.27
CA PRO A 88 -7.00 8.86 -8.33
C PRO A 88 -7.45 7.76 -7.37
N GLN A 89 -7.46 6.52 -7.84
CA GLN A 89 -7.87 5.31 -7.12
C GLN A 89 -6.83 4.86 -6.10
N ALA A 90 -5.57 5.27 -6.22
CA ALA A 90 -4.52 4.96 -5.25
C ALA A 90 -4.67 5.78 -3.95
N GLY A 91 -5.47 6.85 -3.98
CA GLY A 91 -5.78 7.62 -2.78
C GLY A 91 -4.61 8.43 -2.21
N ILE A 92 -3.45 8.48 -2.87
CA ILE A 92 -2.26 9.16 -2.34
C ILE A 92 -2.44 10.68 -2.31
N GLY A 93 -3.11 11.26 -3.31
CA GLY A 93 -3.51 12.69 -3.30
C GLY A 93 -4.60 13.02 -2.29
N ARG A 94 -5.25 12.01 -1.70
CA ARG A 94 -6.30 12.13 -0.67
C ARG A 94 -5.94 11.21 0.50
N ARG A 95 -4.92 11.57 1.30
CA ARG A 95 -4.53 10.91 2.56
C ARG A 95 -5.68 10.83 3.60
N ARG A 96 -6.76 10.10 3.27
CA ARG A 96 -8.03 9.95 4.01
C ARG A 96 -8.66 8.57 3.84
N ILE A 97 -8.12 7.68 3.00
CA ILE A 97 -8.78 6.39 2.70
C ILE A 97 -8.34 5.27 3.69
N TRP A 98 -7.32 5.50 4.51
CA TRP A 98 -6.69 4.44 5.33
C TRP A 98 -6.52 4.78 6.81
N GLU A 99 -7.06 5.91 7.29
CA GLU A 99 -7.30 6.07 8.72
C GLU A 99 -8.54 5.23 9.06
N PRO A 100 -8.59 4.47 10.18
CA PRO A 100 -9.89 4.05 10.69
C PRO A 100 -10.73 5.31 10.82
N GLU A 101 -12.03 5.25 10.48
CA GLU A 101 -12.95 6.32 10.83
C GLU A 101 -12.91 6.48 12.36
N THR A 102 -11.99 7.30 12.88
CA THR A 102 -12.16 7.92 14.17
C THR A 102 -13.25 8.93 13.93
N LEU A 103 -14.49 8.43 13.97
CA LEU A 103 -15.69 9.21 14.19
C LEU A 103 -15.31 10.33 15.16
N PRO A 104 -15.48 11.61 14.81
CA PRO A 104 -15.42 12.64 15.83
C PRO A 104 -16.49 12.31 16.87
N LYS A 105 -16.05 11.92 18.07
CA LYS A 105 -16.92 11.77 19.25
C LYS A 105 -17.38 13.16 19.69
N ASP A 106 -18.23 13.84 18.93
CA ASP A 106 -19.07 14.95 19.44
C ASP A 106 -20.17 15.38 18.44
N ILE A 107 -20.96 14.43 17.93
CA ILE A 107 -22.26 14.82 17.35
C ILE A 107 -23.22 15.02 18.53
N ARG A 108 -23.30 16.26 19.02
CA ARG A 108 -24.39 16.68 19.91
C ARG A 108 -25.63 16.88 19.05
N LEU A 109 -26.56 15.92 19.09
CA LEU A 109 -27.94 16.12 18.68
C LEU A 109 -28.54 17.19 19.60
N ILE A 110 -28.58 18.45 19.14
CA ILE A 110 -29.43 19.45 19.76
C ILE A 110 -30.87 19.11 19.36
N ASN A 111 -31.63 18.56 20.31
CA ASN A 111 -33.08 18.47 20.14
C ASN A 111 -33.64 19.88 20.22
N SER A 112 -34.29 20.31 19.14
CA SER A 112 -35.10 21.54 19.10
C SER A 112 -36.24 21.46 20.12
N HIS A 113 -36.43 22.51 20.90
CA HIS A 113 -37.69 22.82 21.57
C HIS A 113 -38.11 24.24 21.22
#